data_AF-A0A0J1IQL5-F1
#
_entry.id   AF-A0A0J1IQL5-F1
#
_cell.length_a   1.000
_cell.length_b   1.000
_cell.length_c   1.000
_cell.angle_alpha   90.00
_cell.angle_beta   90.00
_cell.angle_gamma   90.00
#
_symmetry.space_group_name_H-M   'P 1'
#
loop_
_entity.id
_entity.type
_entity.pdbx_description
1 polymer ?
#
loop_
_entity_poly.entity_id
_entity_poly.type
_entity_poly.pdbx_seq_one_letter_code
_entity_poly.pdbx_strand_id
1 'polypeptide(L)'
;MWTISPEALAFLEKREVATISVDMPIIVNGCCLQISEPPPVYLGELKVRKGLKVPAGSYTTLEVQGIKLNVPSHLRNMNLVIDLTRFFRREKLVIEGWNLC
;
A
#
# COMPACT_ATOMS: atom_id res chain seq x y z
N MET A 1 11.71 -4.32 4.26
CA MET A 1 12.10 -3.84 2.91
C MET A 1 10.92 -4.01 1.99
N TRP A 2 10.46 -2.90 1.42
CA TRP A 2 9.38 -2.89 0.42
C TRP A 2 9.92 -3.23 -0.96
N THR A 3 9.18 -4.02 -1.71
CA THR A 3 9.49 -4.36 -3.11
C THR A 3 8.22 -4.32 -3.96
N ILE A 4 8.39 -4.12 -5.26
CA ILE A 4 7.31 -4.16 -6.27
C ILE A 4 7.57 -5.39 -7.15
N SER A 5 6.57 -6.24 -7.31
CA SER A 5 6.69 -7.41 -8.17
C SER A 5 6.93 -7.00 -9.63
N PRO A 6 7.56 -7.85 -10.46
CA PRO A 6 7.75 -7.57 -11.88
C PRO A 6 6.44 -7.24 -12.61
N GLU A 7 5.35 -7.94 -12.27
CA GLU A 7 4.02 -7.75 -12.85
C GLU A 7 3.41 -6.41 -12.47
N ALA A 8 3.54 -6.01 -11.19
CA ALA A 8 3.09 -4.71 -10.72
C ALA A 8 3.92 -3.58 -11.31
N LEU A 9 5.24 -3.76 -11.46
CA LEU A 9 6.12 -2.77 -12.07
C LEU A 9 5.76 -2.54 -13.54
N ALA A 10 5.60 -3.62 -14.33
CA ALA A 10 5.19 -3.52 -15.73
C ALA A 10 3.81 -2.85 -15.89
N PHE A 11 2.89 -3.09 -14.95
CA PHE A 11 1.59 -2.41 -14.93
C PHE A 11 1.71 -0.91 -14.65
N LEU A 12 2.59 -0.51 -13.73
CA LEU A 12 2.85 0.89 -13.41
C LEU A 12 3.52 1.63 -14.57
N GLU A 13 4.53 1.02 -15.20
CA GLU A 13 5.22 1.56 -16.36
C GLU A 13 4.26 1.77 -17.54
N LYS A 14 3.43 0.76 -17.85
CA LYS A 14 2.42 0.84 -18.92
C LYS A 14 1.42 1.99 -18.70
N ARG A 15 1.17 2.36 -17.45
CA ARG A 15 0.25 3.45 -17.07
C ARG A 15 0.96 4.78 -16.80
N GLU A 16 2.27 4.84 -17.00
CA GLU A 16 3.11 6.02 -16.73
C GLU A 16 2.95 6.54 -15.28
N VAL A 17 2.77 5.62 -14.32
CA VAL A 17 2.58 5.96 -12.91
C VAL A 17 3.93 5.96 -12.19
N ALA A 18 4.38 7.14 -11.78
CA ALA A 18 5.62 7.31 -11.01
C ALA A 18 5.42 7.31 -9.48
N THR A 19 4.17 7.44 -9.01
CA THR A 19 3.85 7.51 -7.57
C THR A 19 2.71 6.57 -7.22
N ILE A 20 2.86 5.84 -6.11
CA ILE A 20 1.81 5.03 -5.49
C ILE A 20 1.76 5.30 -3.99
N SER A 21 0.60 5.03 -3.39
CA SER A 21 0.36 5.30 -1.98
C SER A 21 -0.37 4.13 -1.32
N VAL A 22 0.11 3.70 -0.16
CA VAL A 22 -0.53 2.70 0.70
C VAL A 22 -1.33 3.43 1.77
N ASP A 23 -2.58 3.04 2.02
CA ASP A 23 -3.41 3.65 3.07
C ASP A 23 -3.07 3.10 4.47
N MET A 24 -3.64 3.71 5.51
CA MET A 24 -3.59 3.13 6.85
C MET A 24 -4.32 1.78 6.88
N PRO A 25 -3.75 0.74 7.54
CA PRO A 25 -4.45 -0.52 7.73
C PRO A 25 -5.67 -0.31 8.62
N ILE A 26 -6.76 -1.00 8.31
CA ILE A 26 -7.94 -1.04 9.16
C ILE A 26 -7.70 -2.14 10.20
N ILE A 27 -7.77 -1.76 11.46
CA ILE A 27 -7.65 -2.67 12.60
C ILE A 27 -9.02 -2.77 13.26
N VAL A 28 -9.59 -3.98 13.27
CA VAL A 28 -10.84 -4.29 13.95
C VAL A 28 -10.48 -4.98 15.27
N ASN A 29 -10.70 -4.27 16.38
CA ASN A 29 -10.48 -4.79 17.73
C ASN A 29 -11.79 -5.32 18.30
N GLY A 30 -11.96 -6.65 18.28
CA GLY A 30 -13.03 -7.35 18.99
C GLY A 30 -12.65 -7.69 20.44
N CYS A 31 -13.60 -8.26 21.18
CA CYS A 31 -13.41 -8.66 22.59
C CYS A 31 -12.31 -9.73 22.77
N CYS A 32 -12.07 -10.58 21.75
CA CYS A 32 -11.09 -11.68 21.79
C CYS A 32 -10.25 -11.84 20.51
N LEU A 33 -10.48 -11.01 19.49
CA LEU A 33 -9.80 -11.09 18.19
C LEU A 33 -9.42 -9.70 17.73
N GLN A 34 -8.15 -9.55 17.34
CA GLN A 34 -7.70 -8.43 16.55
C GLN A 34 -7.60 -8.93 15.11
N ILE A 35 -8.12 -8.14 14.17
CA ILE A 35 -8.00 -8.43 12.74
C ILE A 35 -7.44 -7.18 12.09
N SER A 36 -6.32 -7.33 11.40
CA SER A 36 -5.78 -6.28 10.54
C SER A 36 -5.84 -6.68 9.08
N GLU A 37 -6.64 -5.96 8.30
CA GLU A 37 -6.72 -6.18 6.85
C GLU A 37 -5.50 -5.58 6.13
N PRO A 38 -5.04 -6.19 5.02
CA PRO A 38 -3.98 -5.60 4.20
C PRO A 38 -4.41 -4.22 3.72
N PRO A 39 -3.58 -3.18 3.91
CA PRO A 39 -3.97 -1.84 3.50
C PRO A 39 -4.12 -1.73 1.98
N PRO A 40 -5.08 -0.95 1.48
CA PRO A 40 -5.23 -0.74 0.04
C PRO A 40 -4.09 0.08 -0.53
N VAL A 41 -3.71 -0.24 -1.79
CA VAL A 41 -2.74 0.51 -2.58
C VAL A 41 -3.46 1.33 -3.64
N TYR A 42 -3.11 2.61 -3.75
CA TYR A 42 -3.67 3.56 -4.70
C TYR A 42 -2.60 4.09 -5.64
N LEU A 43 -3.01 4.37 -6.88
CA LEU A 43 -2.18 5.07 -7.86
C LEU A 43 -2.19 6.57 -7.56
N GLY A 44 -1.01 7.18 -7.66
CA GLY A 44 -0.79 8.61 -7.45
C GLY A 44 -0.47 8.98 -6.00
N GLU A 45 -0.54 10.29 -5.75
CA GLU A 45 -0.27 10.89 -4.45
C GLU A 45 -1.29 10.45 -3.38
N LEU A 46 -0.90 10.63 -2.11
CA LEU A 46 -1.65 10.19 -0.95
C LEU A 46 -3.08 10.77 -0.96
N LYS A 47 -4.08 9.92 -1.22
CA LYS A 47 -5.49 10.28 -1.05
C LYS A 47 -5.88 10.11 0.41
N VAL A 48 -5.61 11.13 1.21
CA VAL A 48 -6.14 11.18 2.58
C VAL A 48 -7.67 11.07 2.51
N ARG A 49 -8.25 10.08 3.20
CA ARG A 49 -9.70 9.91 3.24
C ARG A 49 -10.36 11.20 3.74
N LYS A 50 -11.35 11.70 3.01
CA LYS A 50 -12.07 12.94 3.34
C LYS A 50 -12.63 12.83 4.77
N GLY A 51 -12.19 13.73 5.65
CA GLY A 51 -12.60 13.75 7.07
C GLY A 51 -11.62 13.08 8.06
N LEU A 52 -10.57 12.40 7.58
CA LEU A 52 -9.52 11.88 8.45
C LEU A 52 -8.40 12.93 8.59
N LYS A 53 -8.20 13.49 9.79
CA LYS A 53 -6.99 14.29 10.07
C LYS A 53 -5.81 13.33 10.12
N VAL A 54 -4.88 13.45 9.18
CA VAL A 54 -3.61 12.70 9.20
C VAL A 54 -2.59 13.55 9.92
N PRO A 55 -2.10 13.14 11.11
CA PRO A 55 -1.04 13.85 11.80
C PRO A 55 0.21 14.01 10.92
N ALA A 56 0.93 15.11 11.08
CA ALA A 56 2.23 15.27 10.43
C ALA A 56 3.16 14.10 10.80
N GLY A 57 3.88 13.55 9.83
CA GLY A 57 4.78 12.41 10.03
C GLY A 57 4.10 11.02 10.03
N SER A 58 2.78 10.94 9.81
CA SER A 58 2.08 9.64 9.73
C SER A 58 2.46 8.81 8.50
N TYR A 59 2.99 9.46 7.47
CA TYR A 59 3.45 8.85 6.24
C TYR A 59 4.92 9.18 5.99
N THR A 60 5.59 8.25 5.32
CA THR A 60 6.95 8.39 4.83
C THR A 60 7.00 8.01 3.36
N THR A 61 7.87 8.66 2.61
CA THR A 61 8.08 8.38 1.20
C THR A 61 9.33 7.52 1.04
N LEU A 62 9.19 6.44 0.30
CA LEU A 62 10.24 5.52 -0.09
C LEU A 62 10.42 5.59 -1.60
N GLU A 63 11.64 5.34 -2.07
CA GLU A 63 11.92 5.12 -3.48
C GLU A 63 12.20 3.63 -3.67
N VAL A 64 11.36 2.96 -4.46
CA VAL A 64 11.42 1.51 -4.68
C VAL A 64 11.39 1.28 -6.18
N GLN A 65 12.49 0.76 -6.74
CA GLN A 65 12.61 0.45 -8.18
C GLN A 65 12.23 1.65 -9.08
N GLY A 66 12.59 2.88 -8.70
CA GLY A 66 12.27 4.10 -9.44
C GLY A 66 10.82 4.61 -9.25
N ILE A 67 10.01 3.94 -8.43
CA ILE A 67 8.65 4.36 -8.07
C ILE A 67 8.67 5.03 -6.69
N LYS A 68 8.02 6.19 -6.59
CA LYS A 68 7.77 6.89 -5.33
C LYS A 68 6.63 6.20 -4.59
N LEU A 69 6.93 5.60 -3.45
CA LEU A 69 5.99 4.86 -2.60
C LEU A 69 5.72 5.61 -1.30
N ASN A 70 4.52 6.15 -1.15
CA ASN A 70 4.08 6.75 0.12
C ASN A 70 3.45 5.67 1.01
N VAL A 71 4.01 5.42 2.19
CA VAL A 71 3.53 4.39 3.13
C VAL A 71 3.32 4.96 4.53
N PRO A 72 2.42 4.37 5.33
CA PRO A 72 2.35 4.69 6.75
C PRO A 72 3.70 4.49 7.42
N SER A 73 4.15 5.47 8.22
CA SER A 73 5.51 5.49 8.79
C SER A 73 5.82 4.26 9.65
N HIS A 74 4.80 3.69 10.31
CA HIS A 74 4.94 2.48 11.12
C HIS A 74 5.16 1.20 10.29
N LEU A 75 4.81 1.21 8.99
CA LEU A 75 5.01 0.09 8.07
C LEU A 75 6.32 0.21 7.27
N ARG A 76 7.05 1.33 7.40
CA ARG A 76 8.27 1.63 6.63
C ARG A 76 9.25 0.45 6.59
N ASN A 77 9.45 -0.20 7.72
CA ASN A 77 10.48 -1.22 7.90
C ASN A 77 9.98 -2.65 7.65
N MET A 78 8.70 -2.85 7.35
CA MET A 78 8.15 -4.17 7.10
C MET A 78 8.65 -4.76 5.77
N ASN A 79 8.69 -6.09 5.69
CA ASN A 79 9.02 -6.85 4.48
C ASN A 79 7.72 -7.17 3.73
N LEU A 80 7.24 -6.22 2.94
CA LEU A 80 5.96 -6.31 2.21
C LEU A 80 6.21 -6.15 0.71
N VAL A 81 5.43 -6.87 -0.09
CA VAL A 81 5.51 -6.83 -1.55
C VAL A 81 4.24 -6.17 -2.10
N ILE A 82 4.41 -5.21 -3.00
CA ILE A 82 3.30 -4.67 -3.79
C ILE A 82 3.20 -5.53 -5.05
N ASP A 83 2.09 -6.23 -5.19
CA ASP A 83 1.82 -7.13 -6.30
C ASP A 83 0.55 -6.73 -7.08
N LEU A 84 0.38 -7.30 -8.26
CA LEU A 84 -0.75 -7.08 -9.14
C LEU A 84 -1.69 -8.28 -9.13
N THR A 85 -2.88 -8.10 -8.56
CA THR A 85 -3.96 -9.07 -8.74
C THR A 85 -4.84 -8.74 -9.93
N ARG A 86 -5.30 -9.78 -10.61
CA ARG A 86 -6.24 -9.69 -11.74
C ARG A 86 -7.52 -10.43 -11.38
N PHE A 87 -8.62 -9.68 -11.26
CA PHE A 87 -9.93 -10.27 -11.05
C PHE A 87 -10.86 -9.85 -12.19
N PHE A 88 -11.23 -10.82 -13.04
CA PHE A 88 -11.89 -10.60 -14.33
C PHE A 88 -11.13 -9.57 -15.20
N ARG A 89 -11.77 -8.43 -15.51
CA ARG A 89 -11.20 -7.33 -16.32
C ARG A 89 -10.64 -6.19 -15.46
N ARG A 90 -10.51 -6.38 -14.14
CA ARG A 90 -9.98 -5.37 -13.23
C ARG A 90 -8.61 -5.81 -12.72
N GLU A 91 -7.66 -4.91 -12.90
CA GLU A 91 -6.31 -4.99 -12.39
C GLU A 91 -6.22 -4.11 -11.14
N LYS A 92 -5.67 -4.65 -10.05
CA LYS A 92 -5.55 -3.93 -8.78
C LYS A 92 -4.21 -4.26 -8.12
N LEU A 93 -3.57 -3.25 -7.55
CA LEU A 93 -2.41 -3.44 -6.70
C LEU A 93 -2.83 -3.91 -5.31
N VAL A 94 -2.13 -4.89 -4.78
CA VAL A 94 -2.35 -5.50 -3.47
C VAL A 94 -1.04 -5.59 -2.69
N ILE A 95 -1.15 -5.80 -1.38
CA ILE A 95 0.00 -6.03 -0.51
C ILE A 95 0.05 -7.51 -0.17
N GLU A 96 1.18 -8.13 -0.47
CA GLU A 96 1.52 -9.48 -0.04
C GLU A 96 2.51 -9.46 1.13
N GLY A 97 2.56 -10.57 1.87
CA GLY A 97 3.34 -10.68 3.12
C GLY A 97 2.63 -10.07 4.34
N TRP A 98 1.35 -9.69 4.21
CA TRP A 98 0.54 -9.20 5.31
C TRP A 98 0.06 -10.37 6.18
N ASN A 99 0.49 -10.40 7.43
CA ASN A 99 0.01 -11.39 8.39
C ASN A 99 -1.23 -10.88 9.12
N LEU A 100 -2.26 -11.71 9.18
CA LEU A 100 -3.42 -11.49 10.05
C LEU A 100 -2.94 -11.66 11.50
N CYS A 101 -2.79 -10.55 12.22
CA CYS A 101 -2.60 -10.53 13.67
C CYS A 101 -3.89 -10.10 14.36
#